data_AF-H9F479-F1
#
_entry.id   AF-H9F479-F1
#
_cell.length_a   1.000
_cell.length_b   1.000
_cell.length_c   1.000
_cell.angle_alpha   90.00
_cell.angle_beta   90.00
_cell.angle_gamma   90.00
#
_symmetry.space_group_name_H-M   'P 1'
#
loop_
_entity.id
_entity.type
_entity.pdbx_description
1 polymer ?
#
loop_
_entity_poly.entity_id
_entity_poly.type
_entity_poly.pdbx_seq_one_letter_code
_entity_poly.pdbx_strand_id
1 'polypeptide(L)'
;LVLENNKNYKCCQSENCSKKYVTLLSIIFSSLGIAFSGYCLVISALGLIQGPYCRTLDGWEYAFEGTAGRFLTDSSIWIQCLEPAHVVEWNIILFSILITLSGLQVIICLIRVAMQLSKILCGSYSVIIQPGII
;
A
#
# COMPACT_ATOMS: atom_id res chain seq x y z
N LEU A 1 -9.69 -17.22 -46.85
CA LEU A 1 -10.16 -15.83 -46.64
C LEU A 1 -8.93 -14.96 -46.45
N VAL A 2 -8.77 -14.04 -47.39
CA VAL A 2 -7.64 -13.12 -47.57
C VAL A 2 -7.56 -12.13 -46.41
N LEU A 3 -6.37 -11.98 -45.83
CA LEU A 3 -5.82 -10.69 -45.41
C LEU A 3 -4.29 -10.79 -45.40
N GLU A 4 -3.77 -10.71 -46.61
CA GLU A 4 -2.40 -10.35 -46.91
C GLU A 4 -2.19 -8.89 -46.45
N ASN A 5 -1.31 -8.64 -45.48
CA ASN A 5 -0.72 -7.31 -45.32
C ASN A 5 0.78 -7.42 -45.08
N ASN A 6 1.49 -7.00 -46.11
CA ASN A 6 2.92 -7.05 -46.32
C ASN A 6 3.56 -5.84 -45.62
N LYS A 7 3.94 -5.97 -44.35
CA LYS A 7 4.91 -5.08 -43.70
C LYS A 7 5.79 -5.86 -42.74
N ASN A 8 6.99 -6.19 -43.22
CA ASN A 8 8.22 -6.44 -42.47
C ASN A 8 8.09 -6.39 -40.93
N TYR A 9 7.83 -7.52 -40.28
CA TYR A 9 8.08 -7.68 -38.83
C TYR A 9 9.49 -8.24 -38.59
N LYS A 10 10.48 -7.80 -39.36
CA LYS A 10 11.89 -8.02 -39.01
C LYS A 10 12.48 -6.69 -38.58
N CYS A 11 12.32 -6.42 -37.28
CA CYS A 11 13.29 -5.74 -36.41
C CYS A 11 12.75 -5.66 -34.95
N CYS A 12 12.40 -6.80 -34.35
CA CYS A 12 12.17 -6.90 -32.90
C CYS A 12 13.21 -7.83 -32.25
N GLN A 13 14.47 -7.49 -32.44
CA GLN A 13 15.54 -7.90 -31.54
C GLN A 13 15.94 -6.62 -30.77
N SER A 14 15.19 -6.28 -29.73
CA SER A 14 15.32 -4.97 -29.08
C SER A 14 15.27 -5.11 -27.56
N GLU A 15 16.45 -5.09 -26.97
CA GLU A 15 16.67 -4.90 -25.53
C GLU A 15 15.89 -3.68 -24.98
N ASN A 16 15.53 -2.71 -25.83
CA ASN A 16 14.77 -1.51 -25.47
C ASN A 16 13.26 -1.73 -25.29
N CYS A 17 12.63 -2.66 -26.00
CA CYS A 17 11.18 -2.92 -25.86
C CYS A 17 10.86 -3.59 -24.52
N SER A 18 11.66 -4.60 -24.14
CA SER A 18 11.56 -5.27 -22.84
C SER A 18 11.80 -4.29 -21.68
N LYS A 19 12.81 -3.42 -21.80
CA LYS A 19 13.08 -2.36 -20.79
C LYS A 19 11.90 -1.41 -20.60
N LYS A 20 11.22 -1.00 -21.67
CA LYS A 20 10.02 -0.13 -21.59
C LYS A 20 8.86 -0.84 -20.91
N TYR A 21 8.58 -2.09 -21.29
CA TYR A 21 7.51 -2.89 -20.69
C TYR A 21 7.73 -3.13 -19.19
N VAL A 22 8.95 -3.51 -18.79
CA VAL A 22 9.33 -3.71 -17.38
C VAL A 22 9.20 -2.41 -16.57
N THR A 23 9.56 -1.27 -17.16
CA THR A 23 9.43 0.04 -16.50
C THR A 23 7.95 0.42 -16.29
N LEU A 24 7.11 0.24 -17.32
CA LEU A 24 5.67 0.51 -17.22
C LEU A 24 4.99 -0.38 -16.18
N LEU A 25 5.27 -1.69 -16.20
CA LEU A 25 4.76 -2.61 -15.18
C LEU A 25 5.21 -2.20 -13.78
N SER A 26 6.47 -1.82 -13.61
CA SER A 26 6.98 -1.42 -12.30
C SER A 26 6.28 -0.17 -11.75
N ILE A 27 5.93 0.79 -12.60
CA ILE A 27 5.14 1.97 -12.22
C ILE A 27 3.72 1.56 -11.81
N ILE A 28 3.05 0.73 -12.61
CA ILE A 28 1.68 0.26 -12.33
C ILE A 28 1.63 -0.51 -11.01
N PHE A 29 2.53 -1.48 -10.80
CA PHE A 29 2.61 -2.23 -9.56
C PHE A 29 2.93 -1.34 -8.36
N SER A 30 3.79 -0.33 -8.53
CA SER A 30 4.10 0.62 -7.46
C SER A 30 2.87 1.48 -7.10
N SER A 31 2.13 1.99 -8.08
CA SER A 31 0.90 2.76 -7.82
C SER A 31 -0.18 1.92 -7.17
N LEU A 32 -0.35 0.66 -7.62
CA LEU A 32 -1.31 -0.26 -7.05
C LEU A 32 -0.92 -0.62 -5.61
N GLY A 33 0.36 -0.85 -5.35
CA GLY A 33 0.88 -1.09 -4.00
C GLY A 33 0.61 0.07 -3.05
N ILE A 34 0.78 1.32 -3.51
CA ILE A 34 0.44 2.51 -2.70
C ILE A 34 -1.06 2.58 -2.43
N ALA A 35 -1.91 2.35 -3.44
CA ALA A 35 -3.36 2.41 -3.29
C ALA A 35 -3.90 1.34 -2.33
N PHE A 36 -3.50 0.08 -2.51
CA PHE A 36 -3.91 -1.03 -1.64
C PHE A 36 -3.38 -0.85 -0.22
N SER A 37 -2.10 -0.48 -0.08
CA SER A 37 -1.50 -0.31 1.23
C SER A 37 -2.10 0.88 1.97
N GLY A 38 -2.30 2.01 1.30
CA GLY A 38 -2.95 3.19 1.86
C GLY A 38 -4.38 2.90 2.32
N TYR A 39 -5.17 2.18 1.51
CA TYR A 39 -6.52 1.76 1.90
C TYR A 39 -6.50 0.87 3.15
N CYS A 40 -5.62 -0.13 3.17
CA CYS A 40 -5.48 -1.03 4.32
C CYS A 40 -5.07 -0.27 5.58
N LEU A 41 -4.12 0.66 5.49
CA LEU A 41 -3.64 1.47 6.60
C LEU A 41 -4.76 2.33 7.20
N VAL A 42 -5.54 3.01 6.35
CA VAL A 42 -6.68 3.84 6.78
C VAL A 42 -7.75 3.01 7.47
N ILE A 43 -8.20 1.92 6.84
CA ILE A 43 -9.26 1.08 7.42
C ILE A 43 -8.79 0.40 8.71
N SER A 44 -7.53 -0.04 8.78
CA SER A 44 -6.98 -0.66 9.99
C SER A 44 -6.84 0.34 11.13
N ALA A 45 -6.43 1.58 10.84
CA ALA A 45 -6.38 2.65 11.84
C ALA A 45 -7.77 3.03 12.36
N LEU A 46 -8.76 3.16 11.47
CA LEU A 46 -10.14 3.45 11.86
C LEU A 46 -10.73 2.30 12.68
N GLY A 47 -10.54 1.04 12.25
CA GLY A 47 -10.97 -0.14 13.01
C GLY A 47 -10.32 -0.26 14.38
N LEU A 48 -9.05 0.14 14.49
CA LEU A 48 -8.33 0.18 15.76
C LEU A 48 -8.84 1.29 16.68
N ILE A 49 -9.34 2.43 16.17
CA ILE A 49 -9.88 3.51 17.00
C ILE A 49 -11.32 3.21 17.45
N GLN A 50 -12.12 2.61 16.57
CA GLN A 50 -13.51 2.22 16.86
C GLN A 50 -13.60 1.15 17.96
N GLY A 51 -12.64 0.21 17.96
CA GLY A 51 -12.60 -0.91 18.90
C GLY A 51 -13.53 -2.07 18.52
N PRO A 52 -13.37 -3.24 19.15
CA PRO A 52 -14.17 -4.43 18.86
C PRO A 52 -15.58 -4.32 19.44
N TYR A 53 -16.53 -4.99 18.79
CA TYR A 53 -17.86 -5.22 19.35
C TYR A 53 -17.78 -6.27 20.45
N CYS A 54 -18.20 -5.93 21.67
CA CYS A 54 -18.11 -6.84 22.82
C CYS A 54 -19.34 -6.75 23.72
N ARG A 55 -19.55 -7.77 24.54
CA ARG A 55 -20.63 -7.76 25.52
C ARG A 55 -20.19 -7.05 26.80
N THR A 56 -20.84 -5.93 27.09
CA THR A 56 -20.73 -5.15 28.33
C THR A 56 -21.87 -5.56 29.28
N LEU A 57 -21.85 -5.05 30.52
CA LEU A 57 -22.91 -5.26 31.51
C LEU A 57 -24.31 -4.85 31.00
N ASP A 58 -24.39 -3.82 30.15
CA ASP A 58 -25.66 -3.30 29.58
C ASP A 58 -26.09 -3.99 28.26
N GLY A 59 -25.32 -4.95 27.75
CA GLY A 59 -25.61 -5.66 26.50
C GLY A 59 -24.47 -5.64 25.49
N TRP A 60 -24.78 -5.90 24.22
CA TRP A 60 -23.80 -5.88 23.13
C TRP A 60 -23.65 -4.47 22.56
N GLU A 61 -22.52 -3.83 22.82
CA GLU A 61 -22.28 -2.44 22.41
C GLU A 61 -20.80 -2.23 22.03
N TYR A 62 -20.53 -1.17 21.27
CA TYR A 62 -19.17 -0.69 21.06
C TYR A 62 -18.68 0.04 22.31
N ALA A 63 -18.15 -0.71 23.27
CA ALA A 63 -17.68 -0.19 24.56
C ALA A 63 -16.63 0.95 24.45
N PHE A 64 -16.01 1.11 23.28
CA PHE A 64 -14.91 2.06 23.05
C PHE A 64 -15.21 3.19 22.05
N GLU A 65 -16.45 3.29 21.54
CA GLU A 65 -16.81 4.31 20.53
C GLU A 65 -16.57 5.75 21.04
N GLY A 66 -16.74 5.99 22.33
CA GLY A 66 -16.56 7.31 22.96
C GLY A 66 -15.18 7.59 23.53
N THR A 67 -14.25 6.64 23.50
CA THR A 67 -12.93 6.79 24.15
C THR A 67 -11.80 7.17 23.21
N ALA A 68 -12.06 7.33 21.90
CA ALA A 68 -11.09 7.77 20.89
C ALA A 68 -9.73 7.03 20.98
N GLY A 69 -9.76 5.73 21.27
CA GLY A 69 -8.54 4.91 21.41
C GLY A 69 -7.87 4.91 22.80
N ARG A 70 -8.46 5.49 23.86
CA ARG A 70 -7.90 5.40 25.23
C ARG A 70 -7.69 3.97 25.72
N PHE A 71 -8.41 3.00 25.17
CA PHE A 71 -8.25 1.58 25.47
C PHE A 71 -6.93 0.97 24.98
N LEU A 72 -6.21 1.64 24.08
CA LEU A 72 -4.88 1.22 23.64
C LEU A 72 -3.80 1.53 24.70
N THR A 73 -4.02 2.56 25.52
CA THR A 73 -3.07 3.01 26.55
C THR A 73 -3.41 2.44 27.92
N ASP A 74 -4.70 2.24 28.18
CA ASP A 74 -5.19 1.77 29.47
C ASP A 74 -5.73 0.34 29.34
N SER A 75 -4.95 -0.64 29.77
CA SER A 75 -5.38 -2.05 29.78
C SER A 75 -6.42 -2.33 30.88
N SER A 76 -6.60 -1.42 31.83
CA SER A 76 -7.57 -1.59 32.92
C SER A 76 -9.02 -1.46 32.46
N ILE A 77 -9.30 -0.94 31.26
CA ILE A 77 -10.67 -0.83 30.72
C ILE A 77 -11.07 -2.04 29.88
N TRP A 78 -10.18 -3.00 29.66
CA TRP A 78 -10.50 -4.23 28.92
C TRP A 78 -11.45 -5.15 29.69
N ILE A 79 -11.52 -5.03 31.02
CA ILE A 79 -12.49 -5.77 31.86
C ILE A 79 -13.95 -5.39 31.59
N GLN A 80 -14.20 -4.28 30.89
CA GLN A 80 -15.55 -3.84 30.54
C GLN A 80 -16.19 -4.76 29.48
N CYS A 81 -15.36 -5.47 28.70
CA CYS A 81 -15.79 -6.55 27.81
C CYS A 81 -15.74 -7.90 28.55
N LEU A 82 -16.89 -8.42 28.97
CA LEU A 82 -16.96 -9.69 29.70
C LEU A 82 -16.80 -10.91 28.78
N GLU A 83 -17.37 -10.86 27.59
CA GLU A 83 -17.32 -11.95 26.61
C GLU A 83 -17.22 -11.39 25.18
N PRO A 84 -16.46 -12.05 24.29
CA PRO A 84 -15.56 -13.19 24.52
C PRO A 84 -14.18 -12.81 25.09
N ALA A 85 -13.56 -13.72 25.85
CA ALA A 85 -12.27 -13.50 26.51
C ALA A 85 -11.15 -13.21 25.49
N HIS A 86 -10.27 -12.24 25.81
CA HIS A 86 -9.10 -11.82 25.00
C HIS A 86 -9.39 -11.26 23.61
N VAL A 87 -10.65 -11.00 23.23
CA VAL A 87 -10.99 -10.47 21.89
C VAL A 87 -10.34 -9.11 21.61
N VAL A 88 -10.23 -8.28 22.65
CA VAL A 88 -9.64 -6.94 22.56
C VAL A 88 -8.15 -7.02 22.20
N GLU A 89 -7.41 -7.88 22.90
CA GLU A 89 -5.97 -8.06 22.70
C GLU A 89 -5.67 -8.57 21.29
N TRP A 90 -6.38 -9.60 20.84
CA TRP A 90 -6.21 -10.15 19.49
C TRP A 90 -6.50 -9.12 18.41
N ASN A 91 -7.57 -8.35 18.55
CA ASN A 91 -7.95 -7.33 17.58
C ASN A 91 -6.89 -6.22 17.50
N ILE A 92 -6.36 -5.77 18.64
CA ILE A 92 -5.27 -4.79 18.70
C ILE A 92 -4.02 -5.33 18.01
N ILE A 93 -3.61 -6.57 18.29
CA ILE A 93 -2.43 -7.18 17.69
C ILE A 93 -2.59 -7.28 16.17
N LEU A 94 -3.73 -7.78 15.69
CA LEU A 94 -4.00 -7.93 14.26
C LEU A 94 -3.95 -6.60 13.52
N PHE A 95 -4.66 -5.58 14.01
CA PHE A 95 -4.64 -4.26 13.39
C PHE A 95 -3.27 -3.58 13.47
N SER A 96 -2.54 -3.75 14.57
CA SER A 96 -1.17 -3.24 14.72
C SER A 96 -0.21 -3.83 13.68
N ILE A 97 -0.29 -5.15 13.45
CA ILE A 97 0.51 -5.83 12.42
C ILE A 97 0.13 -5.30 11.03
N LEU A 98 -1.17 -5.16 10.74
CA LEU A 98 -1.64 -4.62 9.45
C LEU A 98 -1.15 -3.19 9.20
N ILE A 99 -1.24 -2.30 10.20
CA ILE A 99 -0.74 -0.93 10.11
C ILE A 99 0.77 -0.91 9.87
N THR A 100 1.52 -1.75 10.60
CA THR A 100 2.98 -1.82 10.48
C THR A 100 3.40 -2.30 9.09
N LEU A 101 2.81 -3.40 8.61
CA LEU A 101 3.12 -3.96 7.30
C LEU A 101 2.71 -3.03 6.15
N SER A 102 1.53 -2.42 6.22
CA SER A 102 1.06 -1.47 5.22
C SER A 102 1.91 -0.18 5.22
N GLY A 103 2.24 0.35 6.40
CA GLY A 103 3.15 1.49 6.54
C GLY A 103 4.51 1.21 5.89
N LEU A 104 5.10 0.05 6.19
CA LEU A 104 6.36 -0.37 5.58
C LEU A 104 6.26 -0.49 4.04
N GLN A 105 5.17 -1.06 3.53
CA GLN A 105 4.94 -1.18 2.10
C GLN A 105 4.86 0.19 1.40
N VAL A 106 4.18 1.17 2.01
CA VAL A 106 4.11 2.54 1.46
C VAL A 106 5.49 3.16 1.41
N ILE A 107 6.28 3.04 2.49
CA ILE A 107 7.66 3.56 2.55
C ILE A 107 8.53 2.95 1.45
N ILE A 108 8.47 1.62 1.29
CA ILE A 108 9.25 0.93 0.24
C ILE A 108 8.80 1.40 -1.15
N CYS A 109 7.50 1.48 -1.42
CA CYS A 109 6.97 1.98 -2.70
C CYS A 109 7.44 3.41 -3.00
N LEU A 110 7.43 4.31 -2.01
CA LEU A 110 7.92 5.68 -2.17
C LEU A 110 9.41 5.72 -2.51
N ILE A 111 10.25 4.92 -1.84
CA ILE A 111 11.68 4.82 -2.15
C ILE A 111 11.89 4.29 -3.57
N ARG A 112 11.13 3.27 -4.00
CA ARG A 112 11.17 2.74 -5.37
C ARG A 112 10.85 3.82 -6.40
N VAL A 113 9.80 4.61 -6.18
CA VAL A 113 9.39 5.71 -7.06
C VAL A 113 10.46 6.80 -7.10
N ALA A 114 11.03 7.18 -5.95
CA ALA A 114 12.13 8.14 -5.90
C ALA A 114 13.35 7.67 -6.71
N MET A 115 13.77 6.41 -6.56
CA MET A 115 14.86 5.85 -7.35
C MET A 115 14.54 5.79 -8.86
N GLN A 116 13.29 5.50 -9.23
CA GLN A 116 12.84 5.53 -10.63
C GLN A 116 12.90 6.94 -11.20
N LEU A 117 12.40 7.94 -10.46
CA LEU A 117 12.45 9.35 -10.85
C LEU A 117 13.89 9.84 -11.01
N SER A 118 14.78 9.50 -10.08
CA SER A 118 16.21 9.83 -10.20
C SER A 118 16.83 9.22 -11.45
N LYS A 119 16.49 7.98 -11.83
CA LYS A 119 16.94 7.36 -13.08
C LYS A 119 16.39 8.06 -14.33
N ILE A 120 15.13 8.51 -14.29
CA ILE A 120 14.50 9.21 -15.41
C ILE A 120 15.09 10.62 -15.58
N LEU A 121 15.30 11.34 -14.49
CA LEU A 121 15.99 12.63 -14.49
C LEU A 121 17.44 12.46 -14.96
N CYS A 122 18.07 11.34 -14.58
CA CYS A 122 19.39 10.93 -15.03
C CYS A 122 19.52 10.67 -16.53
N GLY A 123 18.58 9.93 -17.10
CA GLY A 123 18.48 9.79 -18.55
C GLY A 123 18.11 11.11 -19.25
N SER A 124 17.30 11.97 -18.61
CA SER A 124 16.87 13.23 -19.22
C SER A 124 18.01 14.26 -19.29
N TYR A 125 18.84 14.38 -18.25
CA TYR A 125 19.99 15.28 -18.33
C TYR A 125 21.03 14.81 -19.36
N SER A 126 21.19 13.50 -19.57
CA SER A 126 22.10 13.01 -20.63
C SER A 126 21.51 13.25 -22.02
N VAL A 127 20.18 13.20 -22.17
CA VAL A 127 19.48 13.54 -23.42
C VAL A 127 19.45 15.04 -23.70
N ILE A 128 19.35 15.89 -22.67
CA ILE A 128 19.34 17.36 -22.80
C ILE A 128 20.76 17.93 -23.06
N ILE A 129 21.84 17.15 -22.88
CA ILE A 129 23.21 17.56 -23.24
C ILE A 129 23.59 17.12 -24.68
N GLN A 130 22.68 16.48 -25.43
CA GLN A 130 22.85 16.20 -26.87
C GLN A 130 22.14 17.14 -27.89
N PRO A 131 21.70 18.39 -27.60
CA PRO A 131 21.41 19.34 -28.65
C PRO A 131 22.71 20.04 -29.06
N GLY A 132 23.48 19.38 -29.91
CA GLY A 132 24.52 20.04 -30.73
C GLY A 132 25.94 19.58 -30.45
N ILE A 133 26.37 18.53 -31.13
CA ILE A 133 27.68 18.47 -31.79
C ILE A 133 27.49 17.76 -33.13
N ILE A 134 27.60 18.56 -34.19
CA ILE A 134 28.12 18.15 -35.50
C ILE A 134 29.59 17.84 -35.31
#